data_AF-W4VGY3-F1
#
_entry.id   AF-W4VGY3-F1
#
_cell.length_a   1.000
_cell.length_b   1.000
_cell.length_c   1.000
_cell.angle_alpha   90.00
_cell.angle_beta   90.00
_cell.angle_gamma   90.00
#
_symmetry.space_group_name_H-M   'P 1'
#
loop_
_entity.id
_entity.type
_entity.pdbx_description
1 polymer ?
#
loop_
_entity_poly.entity_id
_entity_poly.type
_entity_poly.pdbx_seq_one_letter_code
_entity_poly.pdbx_strand_id
1 'polypeptide(L)'
;MRKTIQQLIKFFKADNRTIVFYSKEDPPNYSIFIDIAKQCDIVFTTAAEIISNYQLDCQHERVYLLEFGFNPVYNNPINRQRPGKDELVVFAGSWYAKYPHRQKDTMRIFDDVIQSGGENLKIIDRNYQRNHPNYLFPIKYLPFLSPSIDHASIQKLSMLHSWMVNLNSIQDSPTMFASRIFELQGMGNLILSNYSNGG
;
A
#
# COMPACT_ATOMS: atom_id res chain seq x y z
N MET A 1 13.11 16.78 -11.65
CA MET A 1 12.82 15.33 -11.60
C MET A 1 12.46 14.74 -12.97
N ARG A 2 11.34 15.11 -13.63
CA ARG A 2 10.96 14.51 -14.94
C ARG A 2 12.03 14.61 -16.02
N LYS A 3 12.61 15.81 -16.23
CA LYS A 3 13.70 16.03 -17.20
C LYS A 3 14.90 15.09 -16.93
N THR A 4 15.25 14.90 -15.66
CA THR A 4 16.33 14.01 -15.23
C THR A 4 16.03 12.55 -15.59
N ILE A 5 14.80 12.07 -15.35
CA ILE A 5 14.39 10.71 -15.71
C ILE A 5 14.48 10.52 -17.23
N GLN A 6 14.00 11.48 -18.02
CA GLN A 6 14.07 11.42 -19.48
C GLN A 6 15.52 11.42 -19.99
N GLN A 7 16.42 12.18 -19.36
CA GLN A 7 17.84 12.16 -19.67
C GLN A 7 18.48 10.80 -19.36
N LEU A 8 18.14 10.18 -18.23
CA LEU A 8 18.61 8.84 -17.88
C LEU A 8 18.13 7.79 -18.87
N ILE A 9 16.85 7.83 -19.26
CA ILE A 9 16.29 6.93 -20.28
C ILE A 9 17.08 7.07 -21.58
N LYS A 10 17.31 8.31 -22.06
CA LYS A 10 18.09 8.56 -23.28
C LYS A 10 19.52 8.03 -23.17
N PHE A 11 20.18 8.25 -22.04
CA PHE A 11 21.54 7.78 -21.79
C PHE A 11 21.64 6.26 -21.87
N PHE A 12 20.78 5.53 -21.17
CA PHE A 12 20.80 4.06 -21.17
C PHE A 12 20.35 3.46 -22.50
N LYS A 13 19.42 4.12 -23.22
CA LYS A 13 19.07 3.72 -24.58
C LYS A 13 20.23 3.87 -25.56
N ALA A 14 21.05 4.91 -25.43
CA ALA A 14 22.25 5.07 -26.24
C ALA A 14 23.29 3.96 -25.98
N ASP A 15 23.27 3.33 -24.80
CA ASP A 15 24.08 2.15 -24.44
C ASP A 15 23.36 0.81 -24.74
N ASN A 16 22.31 0.82 -25.58
CA ASN A 16 21.52 -0.37 -25.96
C ASN A 16 20.94 -1.16 -24.76
N ARG A 17 20.62 -0.48 -23.65
CA ARG A 17 19.97 -1.12 -22.49
C ARG A 17 18.46 -1.11 -22.63
N THR A 18 17.83 -2.21 -22.25
CA THR A 18 16.39 -2.30 -22.10
C THR A 18 15.93 -1.45 -20.91
N ILE A 19 14.96 -0.58 -21.15
CA ILE A 19 14.36 0.28 -20.13
C ILE A 19 13.03 -0.32 -19.69
N VAL A 20 12.91 -0.60 -18.41
CA VAL A 20 11.70 -1.14 -17.78
C VAL A 20 11.04 -0.07 -16.94
N PHE A 21 9.75 0.18 -17.18
CA PHE A 21 8.92 1.01 -16.32
C PHE A 21 8.05 0.11 -15.45
N TYR A 22 7.98 0.39 -14.15
CA TYR A 22 7.08 -0.29 -13.23
C TYR A 22 6.29 0.75 -12.44
N SER A 23 4.96 0.75 -12.58
CA SER A 23 4.07 1.57 -11.75
C SER A 23 3.41 0.72 -10.68
N LYS A 24 3.81 0.97 -9.43
CA LYS A 24 3.32 0.27 -8.24
C LYS A 24 2.05 0.84 -7.62
N GLU A 25 1.53 1.97 -8.11
CA GLU A 25 0.29 2.57 -7.55
C GLU A 25 -0.69 2.95 -8.67
N ASP A 26 -0.75 2.11 -9.70
CA ASP A 26 -1.82 2.17 -10.68
C ASP A 26 -3.13 1.63 -10.09
N PRO A 27 -4.31 2.03 -10.61
CA PRO A 27 -4.54 2.96 -11.73
C PRO A 27 -4.22 4.47 -11.52
N PRO A 28 -4.27 5.06 -10.30
CA PRO A 28 -4.12 6.51 -10.14
C PRO A 28 -2.85 7.11 -10.75
N ASN A 29 -1.77 6.33 -10.78
CA ASN A 29 -0.49 6.75 -11.32
C ASN A 29 -0.43 6.77 -12.85
N TYR A 30 -1.36 6.10 -13.54
CA TYR A 30 -1.37 5.99 -15.00
C TYR A 30 -1.25 7.34 -15.69
N SER A 31 -2.22 8.23 -15.43
CA SER A 31 -2.27 9.56 -16.06
C SER A 31 -1.12 10.46 -15.65
N ILE A 32 -0.49 10.19 -14.50
CA ILE A 32 0.64 10.95 -13.99
C ILE A 32 1.93 10.57 -14.72
N PHE A 33 2.13 9.30 -15.04
CA PHE A 33 3.44 8.78 -15.51
C PHE A 33 3.44 8.19 -16.91
N ILE A 34 2.31 8.25 -17.63
CA ILE A 34 2.21 7.71 -19.00
C ILE A 34 3.25 8.32 -19.96
N ASP A 35 3.59 9.59 -19.80
CA ASP A 35 4.64 10.27 -20.59
C ASP A 35 6.03 9.65 -20.42
N ILE A 36 6.32 9.07 -19.25
CA ILE A 36 7.55 8.34 -18.97
C ILE A 36 7.44 6.90 -19.49
N ALA A 37 6.31 6.24 -19.26
CA ALA A 37 6.07 4.87 -19.72
C ALA A 37 6.19 4.74 -21.25
N LYS A 38 5.72 5.73 -22.02
CA LYS A 38 5.86 5.80 -23.49
C LYS A 38 7.32 5.76 -23.98
N GLN A 39 8.28 6.08 -23.13
CA GLN A 39 9.70 6.09 -23.48
C GLN A 39 10.42 4.79 -23.11
N CYS A 40 9.74 3.83 -22.48
CA CYS A 40 10.30 2.58 -22.00
C CYS A 40 10.02 1.43 -22.97
N ASP A 41 10.77 0.34 -22.85
CA ASP A 41 10.65 -0.80 -23.77
C ASP A 41 9.70 -1.88 -23.24
N ILE A 42 9.57 -1.97 -21.91
CA ILE A 42 8.66 -2.86 -21.19
C ILE A 42 7.96 -2.07 -20.10
N VAL A 43 6.67 -2.32 -19.91
CA VAL A 43 5.85 -1.74 -18.84
C VAL A 43 5.33 -2.84 -17.94
N PHE A 44 5.48 -2.66 -16.64
CA PHE A 44 4.81 -3.43 -15.60
C PHE A 44 3.83 -2.55 -14.85
N THR A 45 2.65 -3.08 -14.56
CA THR A 45 1.62 -2.42 -13.76
C THR A 45 1.06 -3.37 -12.71
N THR A 46 0.62 -2.84 -11.58
CA THR A 46 -0.13 -3.58 -10.55
C THR A 46 -1.62 -3.66 -10.86
N ALA A 47 -2.11 -3.03 -11.93
CA ALA A 47 -3.52 -2.93 -12.26
C ALA A 47 -3.80 -3.50 -13.65
N ALA A 48 -4.38 -4.70 -13.71
CA ALA A 48 -4.69 -5.42 -14.94
C ALA A 48 -5.64 -4.63 -15.86
N GLU A 49 -6.56 -3.87 -15.28
CA GLU A 49 -7.60 -3.11 -15.99
C GLU A 49 -7.06 -1.97 -16.85
N ILE A 50 -5.81 -1.55 -16.67
CA ILE A 50 -5.17 -0.48 -17.46
C ILE A 50 -4.10 -1.00 -18.44
N ILE A 51 -3.91 -2.32 -18.54
CA ILE A 51 -2.92 -2.91 -19.46
C ILE A 51 -3.21 -2.49 -20.90
N SER A 52 -4.46 -2.59 -21.33
CA SER A 52 -4.87 -2.21 -22.69
C SER A 52 -4.64 -0.71 -22.98
N ASN A 53 -4.88 0.15 -21.98
CA ASN A 53 -4.56 1.58 -22.07
C ASN A 53 -3.06 1.81 -22.29
N TYR A 54 -2.20 1.16 -21.50
CA TYR A 54 -0.75 1.23 -21.69
C TYR A 54 -0.32 0.71 -23.07
N GLN A 55 -0.88 -0.40 -23.54
CA GLN A 55 -0.53 -0.95 -24.86
C GLN A 55 -0.86 0.03 -25.99
N LEU A 56 -2.05 0.66 -25.93
CA LEU A 56 -2.47 1.69 -26.88
C LEU A 56 -1.55 2.92 -26.82
N ASP A 57 -1.29 3.44 -25.62
CA ASP A 57 -0.56 4.69 -25.45
C ASP A 57 0.96 4.54 -25.71
N CYS A 58 1.56 3.42 -25.29
CA CYS A 58 2.98 3.10 -25.49
C CYS A 58 3.28 2.51 -26.88
N GLN A 59 2.26 2.17 -27.67
CA GLN A 59 2.39 1.61 -29.01
C GLN A 59 3.17 0.29 -29.06
N HIS A 60 3.03 -0.54 -28.03
CA HIS A 60 3.62 -1.89 -27.98
C HIS A 60 2.87 -2.83 -27.03
N GLU A 61 2.95 -4.13 -27.28
CA GLU A 61 2.25 -5.15 -26.47
C GLU A 61 3.01 -5.60 -25.22
N ARG A 62 4.26 -5.18 -25.03
CA ARG A 62 5.14 -5.55 -23.90
C ARG A 62 4.74 -4.84 -22.60
N VAL A 63 3.52 -5.09 -22.17
CA VAL A 63 2.87 -4.56 -20.98
C VAL A 63 2.35 -5.74 -20.17
N TYR A 64 2.80 -5.86 -18.93
CA TYR A 64 2.54 -7.05 -18.12
C TYR A 64 2.01 -6.68 -16.74
N LEU A 65 1.15 -7.53 -16.20
CA LEU A 65 0.78 -7.48 -14.80
C LEU A 65 1.98 -7.92 -13.95
N LEU A 66 2.33 -7.10 -12.96
CA LEU A 66 3.25 -7.47 -11.89
C LEU A 66 2.55 -7.22 -10.56
N GLU A 67 2.02 -8.30 -10.00
CA GLU A 67 1.37 -8.28 -8.69
C GLU A 67 2.39 -8.03 -7.57
N PHE A 68 1.90 -7.61 -6.41
CA PHE A 68 2.75 -7.53 -5.23
C PHE A 68 3.11 -8.92 -4.74
N GLY A 69 4.39 -9.09 -4.39
CA GLY A 69 4.87 -10.21 -3.61
C GLY A 69 5.37 -9.76 -2.25
N PHE A 70 5.67 -10.73 -1.40
CA PHE A 70 6.41 -10.51 -0.16
C PHE A 70 7.70 -11.32 -0.18
N ASN A 71 8.71 -10.88 0.58
CA ASN A 71 9.92 -11.69 0.77
C ASN A 71 9.70 -12.66 1.94
N PRO A 72 9.66 -13.99 1.72
CA PRO A 72 9.38 -14.97 2.77
C PRO A 72 10.54 -15.12 3.76
N VAL A 73 11.76 -14.67 3.43
CA VAL A 73 12.87 -14.65 4.39
C VAL A 73 12.59 -13.67 5.53
N TYR A 74 11.89 -12.57 5.24
CA TYR A 74 11.60 -11.52 6.21
C TYR A 74 10.16 -11.52 6.72
N ASN A 75 9.19 -11.92 5.88
CA ASN A 75 7.77 -11.92 6.22
C ASN A 75 7.28 -13.37 6.30
N ASN A 76 7.62 -14.04 7.40
CA ASN A 76 7.21 -15.40 7.70
C ASN A 76 6.77 -15.50 9.17
N PRO A 77 6.03 -16.55 9.55
CA PRO A 77 5.49 -16.66 10.90
C PRO A 77 6.49 -17.31 11.89
N ILE A 78 7.76 -17.51 11.51
CA ILE A 78 8.73 -18.17 12.38
C ILE A 78 8.99 -17.28 13.61
N ASN A 79 8.99 -17.89 14.80
CA ASN A 79 9.13 -17.20 16.09
C ASN A 79 8.00 -16.20 16.40
N ARG A 80 6.84 -16.34 15.74
CA ARG A 80 5.65 -15.58 16.12
C ARG A 80 5.28 -15.89 17.57
N GLN A 81 5.14 -14.84 18.37
CA GLN A 81 4.77 -15.00 19.77
C GLN A 81 3.28 -15.32 19.88
N ARG A 82 2.90 -16.16 20.85
CA ARG A 82 1.48 -16.35 21.16
C ARG A 82 0.94 -15.03 21.71
N PRO A 83 -0.20 -14.53 21.22
CA PRO A 83 -0.77 -13.30 21.73
C PRO A 83 -1.03 -13.43 23.24
N GLY A 84 -0.51 -12.46 23.99
CA GLY A 84 -0.73 -12.36 25.43
C GLY A 84 -2.04 -11.66 25.76
N LYS A 85 -2.24 -11.31 27.04
CA LYS A 85 -3.42 -10.54 27.48
C LYS A 85 -3.48 -9.12 26.90
N ASP A 86 -2.35 -8.58 26.44
CA ASP A 86 -2.20 -7.22 25.90
C ASP A 86 -2.26 -7.19 24.35
N GLU A 87 -3.16 -7.98 23.76
CA GLU A 87 -3.30 -8.04 22.30
C GLU A 87 -3.85 -6.73 21.72
N LEU A 88 -3.11 -6.14 20.76
CA LEU A 88 -3.49 -4.93 20.06
C LEU A 88 -4.13 -5.23 18.70
N VAL A 89 -5.02 -4.34 18.28
CA VAL A 89 -5.48 -4.22 16.89
C VAL A 89 -4.69 -3.08 16.25
N VAL A 90 -3.76 -3.40 15.36
CA VAL A 90 -2.78 -2.43 14.88
C VAL A 90 -3.12 -1.97 13.46
N PHE A 91 -3.22 -0.66 13.28
CA PHE A 91 -3.22 -0.04 11.96
C PHE A 91 -1.90 0.70 11.72
N ALA A 92 -1.17 0.33 10.66
CA ALA A 92 0.04 1.03 10.24
C ALA A 92 -0.20 1.74 8.91
N GLY A 93 -0.61 3.00 8.95
CA GLY A 93 -0.97 3.77 7.77
C GLY A 93 -1.48 5.17 8.13
N SER A 94 -1.84 5.94 7.11
CA SER A 94 -2.27 7.33 7.31
C SER A 94 -3.71 7.55 6.91
N TRP A 95 -4.27 8.63 7.46
CA TRP A 95 -5.47 9.24 6.96
C TRP A 95 -5.18 9.93 5.61
N TYR A 96 -6.14 9.91 4.69
CA TYR A 96 -6.02 10.57 3.39
C TYR A 96 -7.33 11.26 3.04
N ALA A 97 -7.35 12.59 3.08
CA ALA A 97 -8.53 13.40 2.71
C ALA A 97 -8.99 13.19 1.27
N LYS A 98 -8.08 12.80 0.37
CA LYS A 98 -8.37 12.54 -1.04
C LYS A 98 -9.22 11.29 -1.30
N TYR A 99 -9.46 10.42 -0.31
CA TYR A 99 -10.22 9.17 -0.49
C TYR A 99 -11.40 9.09 0.49
N PRO A 100 -12.52 9.79 0.24
CA PRO A 100 -13.67 9.84 1.15
C PRO A 100 -14.31 8.48 1.42
N HIS A 101 -14.33 7.57 0.45
CA HIS A 101 -14.80 6.19 0.64
C HIS A 101 -13.92 5.44 1.66
N ARG A 102 -12.60 5.51 1.47
CA ARG A 102 -11.64 4.93 2.42
C ARG A 102 -11.77 5.54 3.81
N GLN A 103 -12.08 6.83 3.93
CA GLN A 103 -12.33 7.46 5.24
C GLN A 103 -13.54 6.84 5.93
N LYS A 104 -14.65 6.63 5.22
CA LYS A 104 -15.84 5.96 5.76
C LYS A 104 -15.51 4.55 6.23
N ASP A 105 -14.77 3.78 5.44
CA ASP A 105 -14.36 2.43 5.80
C ASP A 105 -13.41 2.42 7.01
N THR A 106 -12.44 3.34 7.04
CA THR A 106 -11.53 3.52 8.17
C THR A 106 -12.32 3.79 9.43
N MET A 107 -13.30 4.70 9.37
CA MET A 107 -14.10 5.05 10.53
C MET A 107 -14.94 3.86 11.00
N ARG A 108 -15.60 3.16 10.08
CA ARG A 108 -16.37 1.97 10.42
C ARG A 108 -15.51 0.92 11.13
N ILE A 109 -14.37 0.55 10.54
CA ILE A 109 -13.49 -0.48 11.12
C ILE A 109 -12.96 -0.04 12.49
N PHE A 110 -12.51 1.22 12.63
CA PHE A 110 -11.98 1.70 13.90
C PHE A 110 -13.06 1.79 14.97
N ASP A 111 -14.23 2.32 14.63
CA ASP A 111 -15.35 2.44 15.56
C ASP A 111 -15.83 1.06 16.02
N ASP A 112 -15.94 0.08 15.12
CA ASP A 112 -16.33 -1.30 15.43
C ASP A 112 -15.29 -1.98 16.35
N VAL A 113 -13.99 -1.78 16.08
CA VAL A 113 -12.90 -2.28 16.94
C VAL A 113 -13.01 -1.69 18.35
N ILE A 114 -13.16 -0.37 18.45
CA ILE A 114 -13.28 0.33 19.73
C ILE A 114 -14.52 -0.17 20.50
N GLN A 115 -15.67 -0.31 19.82
CA GLN A 115 -16.94 -0.75 20.44
C GLN A 115 -16.91 -2.21 20.90
N SER A 116 -16.14 -3.08 20.23
CA SER A 116 -16.05 -4.51 20.56
C SER A 116 -15.29 -4.82 21.87
N GLY A 117 -14.96 -3.80 22.68
CA GLY A 117 -14.07 -3.93 23.84
C GLY A 117 -12.59 -3.77 23.48
N GLY A 118 -12.30 -3.38 22.23
CA GLY A 118 -10.95 -3.13 21.73
C GLY A 118 -10.43 -1.74 22.10
N GLU A 119 -10.26 -1.45 23.39
CA GLU A 119 -9.46 -0.29 23.85
C GLU A 119 -7.99 -0.35 23.36
N ASN A 120 -7.61 -1.49 22.79
CA ASN A 120 -6.30 -1.81 22.27
C ASN A 120 -6.09 -1.44 20.78
N LEU A 121 -6.92 -0.55 20.20
CA LEU A 121 -6.63 0.01 18.88
C LEU A 121 -5.32 0.81 18.95
N LYS A 122 -4.39 0.52 18.04
CA LYS A 122 -3.13 1.25 17.91
C LYS A 122 -2.94 1.74 16.49
N ILE A 123 -2.91 3.06 16.31
CA ILE A 123 -2.72 3.69 15.01
C ILE A 123 -1.29 4.23 14.91
N ILE A 124 -0.49 3.63 14.04
CA ILE A 124 0.86 4.09 13.71
C ILE A 124 0.78 4.93 12.43
N ASP A 125 0.77 6.25 12.59
CA ASP A 125 0.60 7.15 11.47
C ASP A 125 1.94 7.45 10.78
N ARG A 126 2.08 6.97 9.53
CA ARG A 126 3.26 7.22 8.69
C ARG A 126 3.49 8.69 8.36
N ASN A 127 2.44 9.52 8.44
CA ASN A 127 2.50 10.96 8.16
C ASN A 127 2.33 11.79 9.44
N TYR A 128 2.54 11.21 10.62
CA TYR A 128 2.32 11.87 11.91
C TYR A 128 2.99 13.25 12.00
N GLN A 129 4.23 13.36 11.51
CA GLN A 129 5.02 14.59 11.56
C GLN A 129 4.71 15.57 10.42
N ARG A 130 3.91 15.18 9.42
CA ARG A 130 3.69 15.98 8.20
C ARG A 130 2.82 17.20 8.45
N ASN A 131 2.09 17.24 9.57
CA ASN A 131 1.24 18.33 10.05
C ASN A 131 0.47 19.06 8.92
N HIS A 132 -0.20 18.28 8.07
CA HIS A 132 -0.91 18.81 6.91
C HIS A 132 -2.36 18.29 6.92
N PRO A 133 -3.38 19.15 6.70
CA PRO A 133 -4.79 18.81 6.86
C PRO A 133 -5.23 17.52 6.15
N ASN A 134 -4.68 17.27 4.95
CA ASN A 134 -4.94 16.06 4.18
C ASN A 134 -4.59 14.73 4.86
N TYR A 135 -3.81 14.75 5.95
CA TYR A 135 -3.36 13.56 6.68
C TYR A 135 -3.78 13.54 8.16
N LEU A 136 -4.56 14.51 8.63
CA LEU A 136 -4.98 14.58 10.03
C LEU A 136 -6.16 13.63 10.28
N PHE A 137 -6.01 12.76 11.28
CA PHE A 137 -7.10 11.91 11.75
C PHE A 137 -8.18 12.75 12.47
N PRO A 138 -9.45 12.30 12.44
CA PRO A 138 -10.50 12.83 13.31
C PRO A 138 -10.10 12.85 14.79
N ILE A 139 -10.55 13.87 15.53
CA ILE A 139 -10.21 14.11 16.95
C ILE A 139 -10.46 12.88 17.83
N LYS A 140 -11.56 12.15 17.56
CA LYS A 140 -11.92 10.94 18.31
C LYS A 140 -10.87 9.82 18.27
N TYR A 141 -9.97 9.82 17.28
CA TYR A 141 -8.93 8.81 17.16
C TYR A 141 -7.58 9.23 17.73
N LEU A 142 -7.42 10.49 18.17
CA LEU A 142 -6.15 10.98 18.72
C LEU A 142 -5.62 10.14 19.90
N PRO A 143 -6.46 9.62 20.83
CA PRO A 143 -5.97 8.77 21.92
C PRO A 143 -5.27 7.47 21.48
N PHE A 144 -5.57 6.99 20.27
CA PHE A 144 -5.01 5.75 19.71
C PHE A 144 -3.79 5.99 18.81
N LEU A 145 -3.46 7.25 18.51
CA LEU A 145 -2.37 7.61 17.61
C LEU A 145 -1.00 7.36 18.24
N SER A 146 -0.05 7.05 17.38
CA SER A 146 1.36 6.93 17.70
C SER A 146 2.20 7.43 16.53
N PRO A 147 3.40 7.98 16.81
CA PRO A 147 4.31 8.43 15.77
C PRO A 147 4.66 7.32 14.79
N SER A 148 5.09 7.74 13.59
CA SER A 148 5.65 6.83 12.61
C SER A 148 6.88 6.12 13.17
N ILE A 149 6.92 4.80 13.00
CA ILE A 149 8.12 3.97 13.24
C ILE A 149 8.60 3.40 11.90
N ASP A 150 9.84 2.90 11.87
CA ASP A 150 10.42 2.30 10.67
C ASP A 150 9.75 0.97 10.29
N HIS A 151 9.96 0.54 9.05
CA HIS A 151 9.32 -0.66 8.49
C HIS A 151 9.69 -1.94 9.27
N ALA A 152 10.94 -2.09 9.73
CA ALA A 152 11.35 -3.25 10.49
C ALA A 152 10.69 -3.28 11.88
N SER A 153 10.47 -2.13 12.50
CA SER A 153 9.69 -2.03 13.75
C SER A 153 8.21 -2.37 13.54
N ILE A 154 7.61 -2.01 12.40
CA ILE A 154 6.24 -2.46 12.04
C ILE A 154 6.19 -3.98 11.88
N GLN A 155 7.17 -4.59 11.20
CA GLN A 155 7.25 -6.06 11.06
C GLN A 155 7.35 -6.77 12.41
N LYS A 156 8.17 -6.25 13.33
CA LYS A 156 8.25 -6.79 14.69
C LYS A 156 6.91 -6.69 15.41
N LEU A 157 6.22 -5.57 15.28
CA LEU A 157 4.91 -5.37 15.90
C LEU A 157 3.85 -6.34 15.35
N SER A 158 3.85 -6.62 14.04
CA SER A 158 2.95 -7.62 13.46
C SER A 158 3.26 -9.05 13.90
N MET A 159 4.47 -9.33 14.38
CA MET A 159 4.84 -10.63 14.99
C MET A 159 4.42 -10.76 16.46
N LEU A 160 4.11 -9.64 17.13
CA LEU A 160 3.65 -9.60 18.52
C LEU A 160 2.13 -9.63 18.65
N HIS A 161 1.40 -9.15 17.64
CA HIS A 161 -0.06 -9.03 17.66
C HIS A 161 -0.71 -9.73 16.47
N SER A 162 -1.82 -10.44 16.71
CA SER A 162 -2.53 -11.17 15.66
C SER A 162 -3.25 -10.25 14.70
N TRP A 163 -3.91 -9.21 15.23
CA TRP A 163 -4.85 -8.39 14.48
C TRP A 163 -4.17 -7.18 13.85
N MET A 164 -4.29 -7.10 12.52
CA MET A 164 -3.79 -5.98 11.74
C MET A 164 -4.93 -5.40 10.90
N VAL A 165 -5.08 -4.08 10.91
CA VAL A 165 -5.97 -3.38 10.00
C VAL A 165 -5.20 -3.06 8.72
N ASN A 166 -5.77 -3.44 7.58
CA ASN A 166 -5.29 -3.08 6.25
C ASN A 166 -6.38 -2.30 5.51
N LEU A 167 -6.02 -1.26 4.76
CA LEU A 167 -7.01 -0.42 4.07
C LEU A 167 -6.57 -0.12 2.65
N ASN A 168 -7.40 -0.54 1.71
CA ASN A 168 -7.26 -0.27 0.28
C ASN A 168 -7.82 1.11 -0.06
N SER A 169 -7.07 1.90 -0.83
CA SER A 169 -7.56 3.16 -1.42
C SER A 169 -8.26 2.93 -2.76
N ILE A 170 -7.88 1.87 -3.47
CA ILE A 170 -8.48 1.45 -4.73
C ILE A 170 -9.27 0.18 -4.41
N GLN A 171 -10.58 0.22 -4.61
CA GLN A 171 -11.48 -0.90 -4.29
C GLN A 171 -11.98 -1.63 -5.53
N ASP A 172 -12.04 -0.94 -6.66
CA ASP A 172 -12.62 -1.49 -7.89
C ASP A 172 -11.61 -2.28 -8.73
N SER A 173 -10.32 -2.23 -8.37
CA SER A 173 -9.28 -2.98 -9.07
C SER A 173 -9.33 -4.46 -8.69
N PRO A 174 -9.29 -5.38 -9.67
CA PRO A 174 -9.17 -6.81 -9.42
C PRO A 174 -7.76 -7.24 -8.99
N THR A 175 -6.74 -6.39 -9.15
CA THR A 175 -5.32 -6.79 -8.98
C THR A 175 -4.46 -5.79 -8.19
N MET A 176 -4.89 -4.53 -8.08
CA MET A 176 -4.21 -3.55 -7.24
C MET A 176 -4.71 -3.64 -5.79
N PHE A 177 -3.78 -3.92 -4.88
CA PHE A 177 -4.02 -3.93 -3.43
C PHE A 177 -3.00 -3.07 -2.69
N ALA A 178 -3.30 -2.76 -1.43
CA ALA A 178 -2.27 -2.29 -0.52
C ALA A 178 -1.20 -3.38 -0.33
N SER A 179 0.03 -3.16 -0.79
CA SER A 179 1.12 -4.15 -0.80
C SER A 179 1.39 -4.83 0.54
N ARG A 180 1.06 -4.18 1.66
CA ARG A 180 1.21 -4.70 3.02
C ARG A 180 0.36 -5.93 3.29
N ILE A 181 -0.77 -6.12 2.61
CA ILE A 181 -1.62 -7.28 2.84
C ILE A 181 -0.87 -8.60 2.63
N PHE A 182 0.00 -8.65 1.62
CA PHE A 182 0.84 -9.81 1.31
C PHE A 182 1.90 -10.06 2.39
N GLU A 183 2.53 -9.01 2.91
CA GLU A 183 3.48 -9.11 4.03
C GLU A 183 2.78 -9.69 5.28
N LEU A 184 1.60 -9.17 5.61
CA LEU A 184 0.82 -9.57 6.77
C LEU A 184 0.29 -11.00 6.67
N GLN A 185 -0.18 -11.40 5.48
CA GLN A 185 -0.59 -12.78 5.22
C GLN A 185 0.59 -13.74 5.35
N GLY A 186 1.76 -13.38 4.78
CA GLY A 186 2.99 -14.15 4.91
C GLY A 186 3.43 -14.35 6.37
N MET A 187 3.16 -13.37 7.24
CA MET A 187 3.45 -13.43 8.69
C MET A 187 2.34 -14.10 9.53
N GLY A 188 1.27 -14.56 8.90
CA GLY A 188 0.17 -15.26 9.58
C GLY A 188 -0.73 -14.35 10.44
N ASN A 189 -0.84 -13.07 10.09
CA ASN A 189 -1.73 -12.14 10.79
C ASN A 189 -3.21 -12.36 10.43
N LEU A 190 -4.08 -12.06 11.40
CA LEU A 190 -5.51 -11.88 11.17
C LEU A 190 -5.73 -10.45 10.66
N ILE A 191 -6.42 -10.30 9.52
CA ILE A 191 -6.52 -9.03 8.82
C ILE A 191 -7.95 -8.53 8.83
N LEU A 192 -8.16 -7.33 9.36
CA LEU A 192 -9.39 -6.55 9.20
C LEU A 192 -9.18 -5.60 8.02
N SER A 193 -9.97 -5.75 6.96
CA SER A 193 -9.82 -4.94 5.76
C SER A 193 -11.15 -4.38 5.27
N ASN A 194 -11.08 -3.26 4.56
CA ASN A 194 -12.20 -2.79 3.76
C ASN A 194 -12.34 -3.60 2.47
N TYR A 195 -13.51 -3.50 1.85
CA TYR A 195 -13.81 -4.17 0.59
C TYR A 195 -12.78 -3.83 -0.50
N SER A 196 -12.44 -4.84 -1.28
CA SER A 196 -11.66 -4.76 -2.51
C SER A 196 -12.17 -5.84 -3.48
N ASN A 197 -12.31 -5.50 -4.76
CA ASN A 197 -12.89 -6.37 -5.79
C ASN A 197 -12.07 -7.64 -6.01
N GLY A 198 -10.74 -7.54 -5.91
CA GLY A 198 -9.86 -8.69 -6.10
C GLY A 198 -9.63 -9.59 -4.87
N GLY A 199 -10.16 -9.21 -3.68
CA GLY A 199 -9.91 -9.94 -2.42
C GLY A 199 -9.79 -9.07 -1.18
#